data_AF-A0A925BY78-F1
#
_entry.id   AF-A0A925BY78-F1
#
_cell.length_a   1.000
_cell.length_b   1.000
_cell.length_c   1.000
_cell.angle_alpha   90.00
_cell.angle_beta   90.00
_cell.angle_gamma   90.00
#
_symmetry.space_group_name_H-M   'P 1'
#
loop_
_entity.id
_entity.type
_entity.pdbx_description
1 polymer ?
#
loop_
_entity_poly.entity_id
_entity_poly.type
_entity_poly.pdbx_seq_one_letter_code
_entity_poly.pdbx_strand_id
1 'polypeptide(L)'
;MPKVNSESLASAVNAGKLLTQFSDALKPAAFISSWTGQKSGWINKAQKVSDAISMAKTVSSLAGFIKPSLLKDGFNSKSLTETAGTVKTMTDAAGLLKTLEGGLNLRLSQASWAGQRSGWLSALNLLK
;
A
#
# COMPACT_ATOMS: atom_id res chain seq x y z
N MET A 1 26.21 1.79 -35.78
CA MET A 1 25.67 0.77 -34.85
C MET A 1 25.09 1.49 -33.65
N PRO A 2 23.77 1.50 -33.42
CA PRO A 2 23.21 2.08 -32.21
C PRO A 2 23.52 1.15 -31.02
N LYS A 3 24.16 1.69 -29.98
CA LYS A 3 24.25 1.05 -28.66
C LYS A 3 22.84 1.01 -28.08
N VAL A 4 22.26 -0.19 -28.05
CA VAL A 4 21.10 -0.46 -27.21
C VAL A 4 21.62 -0.40 -25.78
N ASN A 5 21.41 0.73 -25.09
CA ASN A 5 21.57 0.78 -23.65
C ASN A 5 20.49 -0.12 -23.07
N SER A 6 20.89 -1.31 -22.63
CA SER A 6 20.10 -2.28 -21.88
C SER A 6 19.81 -1.79 -20.45
N GLU A 7 19.54 -0.50 -20.27
CA GLU A 7 19.28 0.10 -18.97
C GLU A 7 17.77 0.13 -18.71
N SER A 8 17.35 -0.78 -17.83
CA SER A 8 16.10 -0.74 -17.05
C SER A 8 14.81 -1.29 -17.68
N LEU A 9 14.85 -2.50 -18.24
CA LEU A 9 13.63 -3.34 -18.40
C LEU A 9 13.14 -4.01 -17.11
N ALA A 10 13.72 -3.68 -15.96
CA ALA A 10 12.97 -3.72 -14.72
C ALA A 10 12.23 -2.39 -14.61
N SER A 11 10.91 -2.37 -14.82
CA SER A 11 10.11 -1.35 -14.14
C SER A 11 10.40 -1.55 -12.65
N ALA A 12 11.36 -0.81 -12.09
CA ALA A 12 11.75 -0.95 -10.70
C ALA A 12 10.48 -0.84 -9.88
N VAL A 13 10.07 -1.96 -9.28
CA VAL A 13 8.83 -2.02 -8.54
C VAL A 13 8.97 -1.00 -7.42
N ASN A 14 8.19 0.08 -7.55
CA ASN A 14 8.30 1.21 -6.66
C ASN A 14 7.24 1.05 -5.56
N ALA A 15 7.70 0.81 -4.33
CA ALA A 15 6.84 0.65 -3.16
C ALA A 15 5.86 1.82 -3.01
N GLY A 16 6.31 3.04 -3.27
CA GLY A 16 5.47 4.23 -3.27
C GLY A 16 4.35 4.19 -4.31
N LYS A 17 4.64 3.76 -5.54
CA LYS A 17 3.61 3.57 -6.59
C LYS A 17 2.59 2.52 -6.18
N LEU A 18 3.02 1.40 -5.58
CA LEU A 18 2.12 0.34 -5.12
C LEU A 18 1.22 0.80 -3.98
N LEU A 19 1.77 1.60 -3.04
CA LEU A 19 1.00 2.23 -1.98
C LEU A 19 -0.06 3.18 -2.54
N THR A 20 0.31 4.07 -3.45
CA THR A 20 -0.63 5.03 -4.05
C THR A 20 -1.71 4.32 -4.86
N GLN A 21 -1.33 3.31 -5.66
CA GLN A 21 -2.28 2.48 -6.42
C GLN A 21 -3.30 1.81 -5.51
N PHE A 22 -2.85 1.25 -4.38
CA PHE A 22 -3.76 0.65 -3.42
C PHE A 22 -4.70 1.69 -2.79
N SER A 23 -4.18 2.87 -2.42
CA SER A 23 -5.02 3.93 -1.83
C SER A 23 -6.09 4.45 -2.80
N ASP A 24 -5.79 4.53 -4.10
CA ASP A 24 -6.73 4.96 -5.13
C ASP A 24 -7.72 3.85 -5.50
N ALA A 25 -7.34 2.59 -5.31
CA ALA A 25 -8.23 1.45 -5.46
C ALA A 25 -9.31 1.38 -4.38
N LEU A 26 -9.14 2.10 -3.26
CA LEU A 26 -10.16 2.22 -2.23
C LEU A 26 -11.13 3.35 -2.58
N LYS A 27 -12.42 3.11 -2.36
CA LYS A 27 -13.47 4.12 -2.51
C LYS A 27 -13.23 5.25 -1.50
N PRO A 28 -13.51 6.52 -1.85
CA PRO A 28 -13.42 7.64 -0.90
C PRO A 28 -14.20 7.40 0.40
N ALA A 29 -15.36 6.72 0.30
CA ALA A 29 -16.19 6.36 1.43
C ALA A 29 -15.50 5.40 2.44
N ALA A 30 -14.45 4.69 2.02
CA ALA A 30 -13.65 3.81 2.87
C ALA A 30 -12.87 4.55 3.95
N PHE A 31 -12.59 5.84 3.71
CA PHE A 31 -11.74 6.65 4.55
C PHE A 31 -12.55 7.50 5.53
N ILE A 32 -11.92 7.86 6.65
CA ILE A 32 -12.43 8.86 7.60
C ILE A 32 -12.37 10.26 6.97
N SER A 33 -13.17 11.20 7.49
CA SER A 33 -13.32 12.54 6.88
C SER A 33 -12.02 13.33 6.80
N SER A 34 -11.07 13.12 7.73
CA SER A 34 -9.76 13.79 7.71
C SER A 34 -8.87 13.36 6.54
N TRP A 35 -9.14 12.21 5.92
CA TRP A 35 -8.37 11.72 4.78
C TRP A 35 -8.34 12.70 3.63
N THR A 36 -9.45 13.35 3.28
CA THR A 36 -9.50 14.27 2.13
C THR A 36 -8.49 15.42 2.27
N GLY A 37 -8.32 15.97 3.48
CA GLY A 37 -7.32 17.00 3.77
C GLY A 37 -5.89 16.47 3.89
N GLN A 38 -5.72 15.19 4.23
CA GLN A 38 -4.41 14.58 4.46
C GLN A 38 -3.90 13.72 3.30
N LYS A 39 -4.74 13.41 2.31
CA LYS A 39 -4.44 12.54 1.16
C LYS A 39 -3.23 13.03 0.39
N SER A 40 -3.17 14.32 0.04
CA SER A 40 -2.04 14.89 -0.70
C SER A 40 -0.71 14.74 0.07
N GLY A 41 -0.74 15.05 1.37
CA GLY A 41 0.43 14.87 2.24
C GLY A 41 0.84 13.41 2.39
N TRP A 42 -0.12 12.49 2.47
CA TRP A 42 0.14 11.06 2.51
C TRP A 42 0.71 10.54 1.19
N ILE A 43 0.16 10.95 0.03
CA ILE A 43 0.69 10.57 -1.29
C ILE A 43 2.14 11.03 -1.43
N ASN A 44 2.44 12.26 -1.04
CA ASN A 44 3.81 12.79 -1.07
C ASN A 44 4.77 11.98 -0.18
N LYS A 45 4.29 11.45 0.95
CA LYS A 45 5.08 10.54 1.81
C LYS A 45 5.24 9.18 1.15
N ALA A 46 4.17 8.61 0.59
CA ALA A 46 4.19 7.32 -0.10
C ALA A 46 5.16 7.33 -1.28
N GLN A 47 5.14 8.36 -2.11
CA GLN A 47 6.06 8.49 -3.25
C GLN A 47 7.54 8.58 -2.86
N LYS A 48 7.84 9.00 -1.63
CA LYS A 48 9.19 9.09 -1.08
C LYS A 48 9.65 7.83 -0.35
N VAL A 49 8.81 6.79 -0.32
CA VAL A 49 9.17 5.50 0.30
C VAL A 49 10.30 4.86 -0.50
N SER A 50 11.48 4.77 0.11
CA SER A 50 12.65 4.10 -0.44
C SER A 50 13.14 2.91 0.39
N ASP A 51 12.61 2.75 1.61
CA ASP A 51 13.04 1.73 2.56
C ASP A 51 11.83 1.06 3.27
N ALA A 52 12.09 -0.10 3.87
CA ALA A 52 11.11 -0.93 4.54
C ALA A 52 10.39 -0.21 5.69
N ILE A 53 11.12 0.59 6.48
CA ILE A 53 10.57 1.28 7.65
C ILE A 53 9.63 2.39 7.17
N SER A 54 10.04 3.18 6.19
CA SER A 54 9.20 4.21 5.57
C SER A 54 7.95 3.61 4.91
N MET A 55 8.07 2.45 4.27
CA MET A 55 6.92 1.73 3.71
C MET A 55 5.96 1.30 4.83
N ALA A 56 6.45 0.62 5.85
CA ALA A 56 5.64 0.12 6.96
C ALA A 56 4.92 1.23 7.74
N LYS A 57 5.60 2.36 7.98
CA LYS A 57 4.98 3.56 8.56
C LYS A 57 3.88 4.12 7.67
N THR A 58 4.09 4.13 6.35
CA THR A 58 3.10 4.62 5.40
C THR A 58 1.88 3.72 5.31
N VAL A 59 2.07 2.39 5.34
CA VAL A 59 0.99 1.40 5.44
C VAL A 59 0.19 1.60 6.73
N SER A 60 0.87 1.75 7.87
CA SER A 60 0.21 1.97 9.17
C SER A 60 -0.58 3.27 9.18
N SER A 61 -0.02 4.34 8.62
CA SER A 61 -0.73 5.61 8.47
C SER A 61 -1.97 5.46 7.58
N LEU A 62 -1.89 4.69 6.49
CA LEU A 62 -3.05 4.43 5.63
C LEU A 62 -4.14 3.66 6.38
N ALA A 63 -3.76 2.64 7.14
CA ALA A 63 -4.69 1.87 7.97
C ALA A 63 -5.42 2.75 8.99
N GLY A 64 -4.73 3.74 9.57
CA GLY A 64 -5.33 4.73 10.47
C GLY A 64 -6.35 5.67 9.80
N PHE A 65 -6.29 5.82 8.47
CA PHE A 65 -7.27 6.60 7.72
C PHE A 65 -8.49 5.80 7.27
N ILE A 66 -8.46 4.48 7.39
CA ILE A 66 -9.57 3.62 6.99
C ILE A 66 -10.57 3.55 8.15
N LYS A 67 -11.86 3.66 7.82
CA LYS A 67 -12.93 3.55 8.83
C LYS A 67 -12.91 2.16 9.48
N PRO A 68 -12.91 2.08 10.82
CA PRO A 68 -12.91 0.80 11.54
C PRO A 68 -14.06 -0.12 11.17
N SER A 69 -15.25 0.45 10.90
CA SER A 69 -16.46 -0.29 10.51
C SER A 69 -16.35 -1.00 9.14
N LEU A 70 -15.27 -0.78 8.42
CA LEU A 70 -15.03 -1.33 7.08
C LEU A 70 -13.87 -2.33 7.07
N LEU A 71 -13.19 -2.47 8.20
CA LEU A 71 -12.27 -3.58 8.46
C LEU A 71 -13.10 -4.86 8.65
N LYS A 72 -12.57 -6.01 8.24
CA LYS A 72 -13.19 -7.31 8.51
C LYS A 72 -13.20 -7.57 10.01
N ASP A 73 -14.22 -8.29 10.50
CA ASP A 73 -14.26 -8.75 11.88
C ASP A 73 -12.98 -9.52 12.24
N GLY A 74 -12.38 -9.16 13.37
CA GLY A 74 -11.09 -9.71 13.82
C GLY A 74 -9.85 -9.03 13.23
N PHE A 75 -9.99 -8.11 12.27
CA PHE A 75 -8.87 -7.33 11.77
C PHE A 75 -8.57 -6.13 12.68
N ASN A 76 -7.35 -6.06 13.21
CA ASN A 76 -6.94 -5.02 14.14
C ASN A 76 -5.89 -4.11 13.49
N SER A 77 -6.24 -2.84 13.23
CA SER A 77 -5.28 -1.85 12.71
C SER A 77 -4.14 -1.54 13.69
N LYS A 78 -4.32 -1.84 14.99
CA LYS A 78 -3.25 -1.74 15.99
C LYS A 78 -2.14 -2.76 15.75
N SER A 79 -2.48 -4.00 15.39
CA SER A 79 -1.47 -5.03 15.13
C SER A 79 -0.62 -4.71 13.90
N LEU A 80 -1.21 -4.04 12.89
CA LEU A 80 -0.44 -3.48 11.76
C LEU A 80 0.59 -2.46 12.22
N THR A 81 0.20 -1.55 13.12
CA THR A 81 1.08 -0.51 13.65
C THR A 81 2.21 -1.10 14.49
N GLU A 82 1.89 -2.09 15.33
CA GLU A 82 2.87 -2.84 16.12
C GLU A 82 3.85 -3.59 15.22
N THR A 83 3.33 -4.29 14.21
CA THR A 83 4.16 -5.05 13.26
C THR A 83 5.03 -4.11 12.42
N ALA A 84 4.55 -2.92 12.05
CA ALA A 84 5.35 -1.91 11.37
C ALA A 84 6.56 -1.43 12.18
N GLY A 85 6.50 -1.48 13.51
CA GLY A 85 7.65 -1.22 14.38
C GLY A 85 8.70 -2.34 14.37
N THR A 86 8.36 -3.52 13.87
CA THR A 86 9.23 -4.71 13.84
C THR A 86 9.78 -5.03 12.45
N VAL A 87 9.31 -4.32 11.41
CA VAL A 87 9.73 -4.52 10.01
C VAL A 87 11.21 -4.20 9.83
N LYS A 88 11.92 -5.12 9.16
CA LYS A 88 13.34 -4.95 8.82
C LYS A 88 13.60 -5.02 7.32
N THR A 89 12.75 -5.70 6.56
CA THR A 89 12.93 -5.92 5.12
C THR A 89 11.77 -5.35 4.31
N MET A 90 12.00 -5.07 3.02
CA MET A 90 10.93 -4.58 2.16
C MET A 90 9.86 -5.66 1.96
N THR A 91 10.25 -6.94 2.00
CA THR A 91 9.33 -8.07 2.01
C THR A 91 8.38 -8.04 3.22
N ASP A 92 8.86 -7.73 4.43
CA ASP A 92 7.98 -7.60 5.60
C ASP A 92 7.01 -6.42 5.44
N ALA A 93 7.49 -5.29 4.92
CA ALA A 93 6.68 -4.11 4.66
C ALA A 93 5.61 -4.36 3.58
N ALA A 94 5.97 -5.07 2.52
CA ALA A 94 5.04 -5.53 1.48
C ALA A 94 4.00 -6.51 2.07
N GLY A 95 4.44 -7.39 2.98
CA GLY A 95 3.58 -8.27 3.76
C GLY A 95 2.55 -7.50 4.60
N LEU A 96 2.92 -6.37 5.20
CA LEU A 96 1.97 -5.50 5.90
C LEU A 96 0.94 -4.89 4.97
N LEU A 97 1.36 -4.41 3.80
CA LEU A 97 0.43 -3.83 2.83
C LEU A 97 -0.56 -4.88 2.32
N LYS A 98 -0.09 -6.11 2.09
CA LYS A 98 -0.94 -7.26 1.75
C LYS A 98 -1.89 -7.64 2.90
N THR A 99 -1.41 -7.60 4.14
CA THR A 99 -2.22 -7.85 5.33
C THR A 99 -3.32 -6.81 5.50
N LEU A 100 -2.99 -5.53 5.26
CA LEU A 100 -3.96 -4.45 5.22
C LEU A 100 -5.03 -4.72 4.16
N GLU A 101 -4.63 -4.99 2.92
CA GLU A 101 -5.58 -5.30 1.83
C GLU A 101 -6.50 -6.48 2.17
N GLY A 102 -5.93 -7.56 2.70
CA GLY A 102 -6.69 -8.74 3.11
C GLY A 102 -7.63 -8.48 4.29
N GLY A 103 -7.31 -7.50 5.15
CA GLY A 103 -8.11 -7.06 6.29
C GLY A 103 -9.27 -6.14 5.94
N LEU A 104 -9.33 -5.61 4.72
CA LEU A 104 -10.42 -4.74 4.27
C LEU A 104 -11.57 -5.55 3.68
N ASN A 105 -12.78 -5.03 3.84
CA ASN A 105 -13.93 -5.54 3.11
C ASN A 105 -13.81 -5.20 1.61
N LEU A 106 -13.90 -6.20 0.72
CA LEU A 106 -13.80 -6.01 -0.74
C LEU A 106 -14.84 -5.02 -1.29
N ARG A 107 -15.94 -4.77 -0.56
CA ARG A 107 -16.95 -3.76 -0.94
C ARG A 107 -16.37 -2.34 -1.00
N LEU A 108 -15.24 -2.10 -0.34
CA LEU A 108 -14.51 -0.83 -0.34
C LEU A 108 -13.67 -0.60 -1.57
N SER A 109 -13.33 -1.66 -2.30
CA SER A 109 -12.52 -1.53 -3.50
C SER A 109 -13.37 -1.01 -4.66
N GLN A 110 -12.74 -0.25 -5.55
CA GLN A 110 -13.32 0.07 -6.85
C GLN A 110 -13.52 -1.23 -7.64
N ALA A 111 -14.54 -1.29 -8.51
CA ALA A 111 -14.81 -2.49 -9.32
C ALA A 111 -13.61 -2.86 -10.22
N SER A 112 -12.86 -1.85 -10.69
CA SER A 112 -11.62 -2.00 -11.46
C SER A 112 -10.47 -2.63 -10.66
N TRP A 113 -10.49 -2.55 -9.32
CA TRP A 113 -9.44 -3.10 -8.48
C TRP A 113 -9.30 -4.62 -8.64
N ALA A 114 -10.42 -5.33 -8.80
CA ALA A 114 -10.41 -6.79 -8.93
C ALA A 114 -9.51 -7.26 -10.09
N GLY A 115 -9.53 -6.54 -11.22
CA GLY A 115 -8.66 -6.83 -12.37
C GLY A 115 -7.19 -6.41 -12.17
N GLN A 116 -6.93 -5.41 -11.34
CA GLN A 116 -5.58 -4.89 -11.07
C GLN A 116 -4.88 -5.58 -9.90
N ARG A 117 -5.66 -6.16 -8.97
CA ARG A 117 -5.19 -6.77 -7.72
C ARG A 117 -4.14 -7.86 -7.95
N SER A 118 -4.32 -8.71 -8.96
CA SER A 118 -3.38 -9.80 -9.26
C SER A 118 -2.00 -9.27 -9.68
N GLY A 119 -1.99 -8.26 -10.56
CA GLY A 119 -0.76 -7.59 -10.99
C GLY A 119 -0.09 -6.83 -9.84
N TRP A 120 -0.88 -6.16 -9.01
CA TRP A 120 -0.39 -5.46 -7.82
C TRP A 120 0.21 -6.41 -6.78
N LEU A 121 -0.44 -7.54 -6.50
CA LEU A 121 0.10 -8.58 -5.59
C LEU A 121 1.40 -9.18 -6.13
N SER A 122 1.46 -9.43 -7.45
CA SER A 122 2.66 -9.91 -8.11
C SER A 122 3.80 -8.91 -7.98
N ALA A 123 3.51 -7.61 -8.19
CA ALA A 123 4.48 -6.55 -8.01
C ALA A 123 4.94 -6.45 -6.54
N LEU A 124 4.05 -6.56 -5.56
CA LEU A 124 4.46 -6.58 -4.15
C LEU A 124 5.43 -7.70 -3.81
N ASN A 125 5.24 -8.90 -4.38
CA ASN A 125 6.14 -10.03 -4.15
C ASN A 125 7.53 -9.84 -4.79
N LEU A 126 7.68 -8.87 -5.71
CA LEU A 126 8.96 -8.51 -6.31
C LEU A 126 9.73 -7.47 -5.48
N LEU A 127 9.11 -6.88 -4.45
CA LEU A 127 9.81 -6.04 -3.48
C LEU A 127 10.69 -6.92 -2.57
N LYS A 128 12.01 -6.72 -2.66
CA LYS A 128 13.03 -7.40 -1.85
C LYS A 128 13.68 -6.42 -0.90
#